data_AF-A0A9D8W6J4-F1
#
_entry.id   AF-A0A9D8W6J4-F1
#
_cell.length_a   1.000
_cell.length_b   1.000
_cell.length_c   1.000
_cell.angle_alpha   90.00
_cell.angle_beta   90.00
_cell.angle_gamma   90.00
#
_symmetry.space_group_name_H-M   'P 1'
#
loop_
_entity.id
_entity.type
_entity.pdbx_description
1 polymer ?
#
loop_
_entity_poly.entity_id
_entity_poly.type
_entity_poly.pdbx_seq_one_letter_code
_entity_poly.pdbx_strand_id
1 'polypeptide(L)'
;MKTISVSADVYAAIWRNHRQGEETEDEILKRLLLANRNLEARPAARRRKTKWIEDVVTGLGRIDGAGHLAAIYDAVLAVRKENGHRIPVSAEAIIRRILEENSSQTESFKGKQDLFVAPNGVGAGYWALR
;
A
#
# COMPACT_ATOMS: atom_id res chain seq x y z
N MET A 1 2.65 34.76 -20.06
CA MET A 1 3.56 33.70 -20.54
C MET A 1 4.86 33.84 -19.77
N LYS A 2 5.31 32.82 -19.04
CA LYS A 2 6.63 32.84 -18.39
C LYS A 2 7.57 32.02 -19.27
N THR A 3 8.67 32.62 -19.70
CA THR A 3 9.70 31.91 -20.48
C THR A 3 10.58 31.14 -19.51
N ILE A 4 10.75 29.85 -19.76
CA ILE A 4 11.72 29.01 -19.06
C ILE A 4 12.80 28.62 -20.06
N SER A 5 14.05 28.57 -19.60
CA SER A 5 15.17 28.10 -20.40
C SER A 5 15.62 26.75 -19.85
N VAL A 6 15.84 25.78 -20.74
CA VAL A 6 16.34 24.43 -20.39
C VAL A 6 17.60 24.13 -21.19
N SER A 7 18.43 23.20 -20.70
CA SER A 7 19.62 22.77 -21.45
C SER A 7 19.24 21.90 -22.65
N ALA A 8 20.15 21.80 -23.63
CA ALA A 8 19.96 20.97 -24.82
C ALA A 8 19.75 19.48 -24.48
N ASP A 9 20.44 18.96 -23.46
CA ASP A 9 20.27 17.58 -23.00
C ASP A 9 18.86 17.32 -22.45
N VAL A 10 18.33 18.28 -21.68
CA VAL A 10 16.97 18.19 -21.13
C VAL A 10 15.94 18.25 -22.26
N TYR A 11 16.13 19.15 -23.23
CA TYR A 11 15.29 19.23 -24.42
C TYR A 11 15.27 17.92 -25.22
N ALA A 12 16.45 17.33 -25.48
CA ALA A 12 16.56 16.04 -26.15
C ALA A 12 15.90 14.90 -25.37
N ALA A 13 16.00 14.92 -24.04
CA ALA A 13 15.34 13.96 -23.17
C ALA A 13 13.80 14.08 -23.21
N ILE A 14 13.26 15.29 -23.31
CA ILE A 14 11.82 15.52 -23.50
C ILE A 14 11.37 14.89 -24.82
N TRP A 15 12.03 15.24 -25.92
CA TRP A 15 11.69 14.72 -27.25
C TRP A 15 11.86 13.21 -27.39
N ARG A 16 12.82 12.59 -26.68
CA ARG A 16 12.94 11.11 -26.64
C ARG A 16 11.68 10.41 -26.12
N ASN A 17 10.86 11.11 -25.32
CA ASN A 17 9.64 10.57 -24.74
C ASN A 17 8.40 10.82 -25.60
N HIS A 18 8.54 11.47 -26.76
CA HIS A 18 7.45 11.79 -27.69
C HIS A 18 6.68 10.55 -28.17
N ARG A 19 5.36 10.71 -28.37
CA ARG A 19 4.46 9.69 -28.91
C ARG A 19 3.72 10.22 -30.14
N GLN A 20 3.27 9.30 -31.00
CA GLN A 20 2.47 9.64 -32.16
C GLN A 20 1.20 10.41 -31.75
N GLY A 21 1.03 11.61 -32.31
CA GLY A 21 -0.08 12.52 -32.00
C GLY A 21 0.26 13.64 -31.01
N GLU A 22 1.46 13.66 -30.43
CA GLU A 22 2.01 14.84 -29.75
C GLU A 22 2.78 15.64 -30.82
N GLU A 23 2.70 16.96 -30.85
CA GLU A 23 3.45 17.78 -31.83
C GLU A 23 4.27 18.88 -31.16
N THR A 24 4.09 19.06 -29.85
CA THR A 24 4.74 20.12 -29.07
C THR A 24 5.39 19.60 -27.80
N GLU A 25 6.43 20.29 -27.30
CA GLU A 25 7.05 19.97 -26.01
C GLU A 25 6.05 20.10 -24.86
N ASP A 26 5.13 21.06 -24.96
CA ASP A 26 4.13 21.31 -23.93
C ASP A 26 3.16 20.12 -23.77
N GLU A 27 2.78 19.44 -24.85
CA GLU A 27 1.96 18.22 -24.79
C GLU A 27 2.71 17.06 -24.15
N ILE A 28 3.97 16.86 -24.54
CA ILE A 28 4.85 15.83 -23.95
C ILE A 28 5.01 16.10 -22.45
N LEU A 29 5.29 17.34 -22.07
CA LEU A 29 5.47 17.76 -20.67
C LEU A 29 4.17 17.65 -19.88
N LYS A 30 3.02 18.05 -20.45
CA LYS A 30 1.71 17.86 -19.83
C LYS A 30 1.47 16.39 -19.53
N ARG A 31 1.73 15.48 -20.46
CA ARG A 31 1.61 14.04 -20.18
C ARG A 31 2.59 13.59 -19.11
N LEU A 32 3.88 13.87 -19.28
CA LEU A 32 4.91 13.38 -18.36
C LEU A 32 4.72 13.90 -16.93
N LEU A 33 4.38 15.17 -16.76
CA LEU A 33 4.31 15.83 -15.46
C LEU A 33 2.91 15.80 -14.85
N LEU A 34 1.84 15.93 -15.64
CA LEU A 34 0.47 15.90 -15.11
C LEU A 34 -0.06 14.47 -14.96
N ALA A 35 0.37 13.49 -15.76
CA ALA A 35 0.07 12.09 -15.47
C ALA A 35 0.80 11.61 -14.20
N ASN A 36 2.01 12.12 -13.94
CA ASN A 36 2.75 11.82 -12.70
C ASN A 36 2.20 12.52 -11.45
N ARG A 37 1.42 13.61 -11.57
CA ARG A 37 0.72 14.21 -10.40
C ARG A 37 -0.29 13.25 -9.77
N ASN A 38 -0.80 12.29 -10.53
CA ASN A 38 -1.68 11.22 -9.99
C ASN A 38 -0.92 10.06 -9.34
N LEU A 39 0.43 10.05 -9.41
CA LEU A 39 1.27 9.06 -8.71
C LEU A 39 1.70 9.57 -7.33
N GLU A 40 1.86 10.87 -7.14
CA GLU A 40 2.18 11.49 -5.84
C GLU A 40 1.02 11.34 -4.82
N ALA A 41 -0.21 11.11 -5.30
CA ALA A 41 -1.39 10.86 -4.47
C ALA A 41 -1.70 9.37 -4.20
N ARG A 42 -0.84 8.44 -4.64
CA ARG A 42 -0.98 7.01 -4.31
C ARG A 42 0.22 6.60 -3.46
N PRO A 43 0.02 6.08 -2.23
CA PRO A 43 1.15 5.56 -1.46
C PRO A 43 1.89 4.52 -2.31
N ALA A 44 3.21 4.66 -2.36
CA ALA A 44 4.12 3.95 -3.24
C ALA A 44 3.83 2.44 -3.34
N ALA A 45 3.08 2.04 -4.37
CA ALA A 45 2.80 0.65 -4.67
C ALA A 45 4.00 0.02 -5.41
N ARG A 46 5.10 -0.19 -4.68
CA ARG A 46 6.10 -1.20 -5.04
C ARG A 46 6.57 -1.94 -3.80
N ARG A 47 5.83 -3.01 -3.47
CA ARG A 47 6.41 -4.29 -3.06
C ARG A 47 5.32 -5.35 -3.20
N ARG A 48 5.45 -6.24 -4.18
CA ARG A 48 4.68 -7.50 -4.22
C ARG A 48 5.02 -8.27 -2.94
N LYS A 49 4.23 -8.09 -1.88
CA LYS A 49 4.34 -8.82 -0.61
C LYS A 49 2.94 -9.24 -0.20
N THR A 50 2.72 -10.56 -0.24
CA THR A 50 1.63 -11.31 0.40
C THR A 50 0.33 -10.52 0.59
N LYS A 51 -0.60 -10.65 -0.37
CA LYS A 51 -1.96 -10.05 -0.40
C LYS A 51 -2.65 -9.98 0.96
N TRP A 52 -2.44 -10.98 1.82
CA TRP A 52 -3.00 -11.00 3.16
C TRP A 52 -2.46 -9.92 4.10
N ILE A 53 -1.20 -9.52 4.03
CA ILE A 53 -0.68 -8.42 4.87
C ILE A 53 -1.38 -7.12 4.49
N GLU A 54 -1.55 -6.87 3.18
CA GLU A 54 -2.29 -5.71 2.68
C GLU A 54 -3.76 -5.75 3.10
N ASP A 55 -4.42 -6.92 2.99
CA ASP A 55 -5.79 -7.11 3.48
C ASP A 55 -5.88 -6.81 5.00
N VAL A 56 -4.90 -7.25 5.81
CA VAL A 56 -4.84 -7.01 7.26
C VAL A 56 -4.62 -5.54 7.59
N VAL A 57 -3.67 -4.88 6.94
CA VAL A 57 -3.41 -3.44 7.13
C VAL A 57 -4.63 -2.61 6.73
N THR A 58 -5.24 -2.94 5.60
CA THR A 58 -6.46 -2.26 5.13
C THR A 58 -7.63 -2.49 6.07
N GLY A 59 -7.82 -3.73 6.54
CA GLY A 59 -8.88 -4.08 7.48
C GLY A 59 -8.74 -3.33 8.81
N LEU A 60 -7.54 -3.31 9.39
CA LEU A 60 -7.25 -2.51 10.58
C LEU A 60 -7.48 -1.02 10.34
N GLY A 61 -7.06 -0.49 9.18
CA GLY A 61 -7.31 0.91 8.81
C GLY A 61 -8.79 1.30 8.73
N ARG A 62 -9.70 0.33 8.51
CA ARG A 62 -11.16 0.57 8.50
C ARG A 62 -11.78 0.63 9.90
N ILE A 63 -11.08 0.12 10.91
CA ILE A 63 -11.52 0.12 12.32
C ILE A 63 -10.64 1.06 13.15
N ASP A 64 -10.32 2.24 12.60
CA ASP A 64 -9.50 3.28 13.25
C ASP A 64 -8.09 2.82 13.66
N GLY A 65 -7.57 1.79 12.99
CA GLY A 65 -6.20 1.28 13.18
C GLY A 65 -6.03 0.35 14.37
N ALA A 66 -7.07 0.04 15.15
CA ALA A 66 -6.98 -0.85 16.31
C ALA A 66 -8.29 -1.58 16.62
N GLY A 67 -8.21 -2.80 17.15
CA GLY A 67 -9.40 -3.50 17.60
C GLY A 67 -9.16 -4.89 18.15
N HIS A 68 -10.25 -5.51 18.60
CA HIS A 68 -10.24 -6.91 19.00
C HIS A 68 -10.20 -7.84 17.78
N LEU A 69 -9.61 -9.03 17.92
CA LEU A 69 -9.42 -10.02 16.85
C LEU A 69 -10.70 -10.29 16.06
N ALA A 70 -11.86 -10.37 16.73
CA ALA A 70 -13.14 -10.58 16.06
C ALA A 70 -13.45 -9.47 15.03
N ALA A 71 -13.33 -8.21 15.44
CA ALA A 71 -13.55 -7.07 14.54
C ALA A 71 -12.49 -7.01 13.43
N ILE A 72 -11.25 -7.38 13.72
CA ILE A 72 -10.19 -7.48 12.72
C ILE A 72 -10.53 -8.56 11.69
N TYR A 73 -11.01 -9.72 12.11
CA TYR A 73 -11.40 -10.78 11.18
C TYR A 73 -12.50 -10.31 10.25
N ASP A 74 -13.58 -9.72 10.78
CA ASP A 74 -14.68 -9.21 9.98
C ASP A 74 -14.21 -8.14 8.98
N ALA A 75 -13.41 -7.17 9.43
CA ALA A 75 -12.90 -6.10 8.59
C ALA A 75 -11.99 -6.62 7.46
N VAL A 76 -11.10 -7.55 7.77
CA VAL A 76 -10.17 -8.13 6.79
C VAL A 76 -10.89 -9.02 5.78
N LEU A 77 -11.87 -9.81 6.23
CA LEU A 77 -12.69 -10.64 5.35
C LEU A 77 -13.56 -9.79 4.42
N ALA A 78 -14.09 -8.66 4.89
CA ALA A 78 -14.81 -7.69 4.07
C ALA A 78 -13.90 -7.12 2.96
N VAL A 79 -12.71 -6.63 3.32
CA VAL A 79 -11.70 -6.15 2.35
C VAL A 79 -11.39 -7.22 1.31
N ARG A 80 -11.16 -8.45 1.76
CA ARG A 80 -10.79 -9.56 0.89
C ARG A 80 -11.91 -9.91 -0.09
N LYS A 81 -13.17 -9.88 0.36
CA LYS A 81 -14.36 -10.09 -0.47
C LYS A 81 -14.52 -8.99 -1.51
N GLU A 82 -14.36 -7.73 -1.13
CA GLU A 82 -14.42 -6.57 -2.03
C GLU A 82 -13.34 -6.63 -3.11
N ASN A 83 -12.14 -7.10 -2.75
CA ASN A 83 -11.04 -7.33 -3.68
C ASN A 83 -11.25 -8.56 -4.60
N GLY A 84 -12.37 -9.28 -4.48
CA GLY A 84 -12.69 -10.48 -5.26
C GLY A 84 -11.78 -11.68 -4.94
N HIS A 85 -11.11 -11.68 -3.79
CA HIS A 85 -10.22 -12.76 -3.38
C HIS A 85 -11.00 -13.89 -2.68
N ARG A 86 -10.57 -15.14 -2.91
CA ARG A 86 -11.14 -16.31 -2.22
C ARG A 86 -10.81 -16.28 -0.72
N ILE A 87 -11.82 -16.57 0.11
CA ILE A 87 -11.69 -16.72 1.56
C ILE A 87 -11.52 -18.22 1.88
N PRO A 88 -10.34 -18.67 2.36
CA PRO A 88 -10.16 -20.04 2.84
C PRO A 88 -10.79 -20.22 4.23
N VAL A 89 -11.10 -21.47 4.60
CA VAL A 89 -11.62 -21.80 5.94
C VAL A 89 -10.64 -21.41 7.05
N SER A 90 -9.33 -21.44 6.76
CA SER A 90 -8.27 -21.06 7.69
C SER A 90 -7.96 -19.54 7.72
N ALA A 91 -8.85 -18.69 7.18
CA ALA A 91 -8.60 -17.25 7.07
C ALA A 91 -8.22 -16.59 8.39
N GLU A 92 -8.95 -16.87 9.48
CA GLU A 92 -8.66 -16.30 10.80
C GLU A 92 -7.28 -16.72 11.33
N ALA A 93 -6.91 -17.98 11.13
CA ALA A 93 -5.59 -18.48 11.51
C ALA A 93 -4.48 -17.81 10.70
N ILE A 94 -4.72 -17.56 9.41
CA ILE A 94 -3.80 -16.80 8.55
C ILE A 94 -3.66 -15.36 9.05
N ILE A 95 -4.77 -14.69 9.39
CA ILE A 95 -4.77 -13.31 9.89
C ILE A 95 -3.99 -13.24 11.21
N ARG A 96 -4.27 -14.15 12.15
CA ARG A 96 -3.55 -14.21 13.44
C ARG A 96 -2.05 -14.39 13.25
N ARG A 97 -1.66 -15.37 12.42
CA ARG A 97 -0.26 -15.63 12.09
C ARG A 97 0.43 -14.39 11.52
N ILE A 98 -0.26 -13.62 10.68
CA ILE A 98 0.30 -12.40 10.08
C ILE A 98 0.54 -11.32 11.13
N LEU A 99 -0.39 -11.12 12.06
CA LEU A 99 -0.24 -10.18 13.15
C LEU A 99 0.99 -10.52 13.99
N GLU A 100 1.15 -11.81 14.34
CA GLU A 100 2.27 -12.31 15.14
C GLU A 100 3.61 -12.21 14.38
N GLU A 101 3.70 -12.78 13.17
CA GLU A 101 4.94 -12.80 12.38
C GLU A 101 5.47 -11.40 12.01
N ASN A 102 4.61 -10.37 12.05
CA ASN A 102 4.94 -8.97 11.73
C ASN A 102 4.82 -8.03 12.96
N SER A 103 4.91 -8.56 14.17
CA SER A 103 5.02 -7.76 15.40
C SER A 103 6.22 -8.20 16.23
N SER A 104 7.12 -7.27 16.55
CA SER A 104 8.29 -7.53 17.39
C SER A 104 7.95 -7.87 18.85
N GLN A 105 6.68 -7.78 19.25
CA GLN A 105 6.23 -8.18 20.58
C GLN A 105 5.97 -9.68 20.71
N THR A 106 6.01 -10.43 19.62
CA THR A 106 5.78 -11.88 19.63
C THR A 106 7.05 -12.66 19.34
N GLU A 107 7.12 -13.89 19.86
CA GLU A 107 8.24 -14.82 19.58
C GLU A 107 8.29 -15.25 18.12
N SER A 108 7.16 -15.16 17.40
CA SER A 108 7.06 -15.57 16.00
C SER A 108 7.51 -14.48 15.01
N PHE A 109 7.97 -13.34 15.51
CA PHE A 109 8.43 -12.22 14.71
C PHE A 109 9.51 -12.63 13.71
N LYS A 110 9.26 -12.40 12.41
CA LYS A 110 10.18 -12.81 11.34
C LYS A 110 11.30 -11.79 11.07
N GLY A 111 11.38 -10.69 11.82
CA GLY A 111 12.44 -9.68 11.67
C GLY A 111 12.37 -8.85 10.39
N LYS A 112 11.32 -8.99 9.57
CA LYS A 112 11.22 -8.34 8.26
C LYS A 112 10.51 -6.99 8.31
N GLN A 113 9.35 -6.94 8.96
CA GLN A 113 8.48 -5.77 9.03
C GLN A 113 7.76 -5.80 10.37
N ASP A 114 7.87 -4.72 11.12
CA ASP A 114 7.23 -4.55 12.42
C ASP A 114 6.05 -3.59 12.25
N LEU A 115 4.91 -4.15 11.82
CA LEU A 115 3.74 -3.37 11.39
C LEU A 115 2.65 -3.29 12.46
N PHE A 116 2.65 -4.23 13.40
CA PHE A 116 1.57 -4.40 14.37
C PHE A 116 2.08 -4.35 15.80
N VAL A 117 1.18 -3.97 16.70
CA VAL A 117 1.40 -3.93 18.15
C VAL A 117 0.18 -4.52 18.85
N ALA A 118 0.41 -5.22 19.96
CA ALA A 118 -0.61 -5.69 20.87
C ALA A 118 -0.65 -4.74 22.08
N PRO A 119 -1.50 -3.69 22.07
CA PRO A 119 -1.50 -2.65 23.10
C PRO A 119 -1.79 -3.19 24.50
N ASN A 120 -2.59 -4.25 24.59
CA ASN A 120 -2.96 -4.90 25.84
C ASN A 120 -2.10 -6.14 26.16
N GLY A 121 -0.96 -6.29 25.47
CA GLY A 121 -0.13 -7.47 25.55
C GLY A 121 -0.57 -8.59 24.59
N VAL A 122 0.40 -9.43 24.22
CA VAL A 122 0.16 -10.58 23.35
C VAL A 122 -0.76 -11.57 24.06
N GLY A 123 -1.78 -12.07 23.35
CA GLY A 123 -2.77 -13.01 23.89
C GLY A 123 -4.05 -12.33 24.44
N ALA A 124 -4.06 -11.01 24.63
CA ALA A 124 -5.26 -10.28 25.05
C ALA A 124 -6.31 -10.12 23.93
N GLY A 125 -6.00 -10.56 22.71
CA GLY A 125 -6.88 -10.47 21.55
C GLY A 125 -7.01 -9.07 20.95
N TYR A 126 -6.26 -8.08 21.44
CA TYR A 126 -6.24 -6.72 20.90
C TYR A 126 -4.99 -6.47 20.07
N TRP A 127 -5.17 -5.89 18.89
CA TRP A 127 -4.09 -5.55 17.98
C TRP A 127 -4.33 -4.17 17.37
N ALA A 128 -3.25 -3.49 17.04
CA ALA A 128 -3.25 -2.19 16.40
C ALA A 128 -2.13 -2.09 15.35
N LEU A 129 -2.31 -1.16 14.41
CA LEU A 129 -1.24 -0.65 13.56
C LEU A 129 -0.25 0.13 14.42
N ARG A 130 1.02 0.07 14.01
CA ARG A 130 2.06 0.94 14.56
C ARG A 130 2.09 2.31 13.90
#